data_AF-A0A7J2TZ11-F1
#
_entry.id   AF-A0A7J2TZ11-F1
#
_cell.length_a   1.000
_cell.length_b   1.000
_cell.length_c   1.000
_cell.angle_alpha   90.00
_cell.angle_beta   90.00
_cell.angle_gamma   90.00
#
_symmetry.space_group_name_H-M   'P 1'
#
loop_
_entity.id
_entity.type
_entity.pdbx_description
1 polymer ?
#
loop_
_entity_poly.entity_id
_entity_poly.type
_entity_poly.pdbx_seq_one_letter_code
_entity_poly.pdbx_strand_id
1 'polypeptide(L)'
;MGIRVDGYVCPCGFLDQSTTENVREKSLREIWFGEYFEKRRKQLLSKSMPDYCKKCCVTLVQYNQLIREELEKAIIEKVKIITEI
;
A
#
# COMPACT_ATOMS: atom_id res chain seq x y z
N MET A 1 -6.79 -0.69 -2.49
CA MET A 1 -8.15 -0.18 -2.18
C MET A 1 -8.49 -0.60 -0.78
N GLY A 2 -8.86 0.34 0.10
CA GLY A 2 -9.33 0.05 1.45
C GLY A 2 -10.81 0.38 1.56
N ILE A 3 -11.57 -0.43 2.30
CA ILE A 3 -12.99 -0.20 2.58
C ILE A 3 -13.10 0.18 4.06
N ARG A 4 -13.72 1.32 4.35
CA ARG A 4 -13.91 1.80 5.72
C ARG A 4 -15.19 1.21 6.34
N VAL A 5 -15.32 1.34 7.66
CA VAL A 5 -16.48 0.84 8.42
C VAL A 5 -17.81 1.48 7.99
N ASP A 6 -17.75 2.70 7.45
CA ASP A 6 -18.87 3.43 6.88
C ASP A 6 -19.14 3.07 5.40
N GLY A 7 -18.45 2.07 4.84
CA GLY A 7 -18.63 1.60 3.48
C GLY A 7 -17.93 2.43 2.39
N TYR A 8 -17.32 3.56 2.73
CA TYR A 8 -16.55 4.35 1.75
C TYR A 8 -15.29 3.62 1.31
N VAL A 9 -14.97 3.73 0.02
CA VAL A 9 -13.90 3.00 -0.65
C VAL A 9 -12.78 3.92 -1.06
N CYS A 10 -11.66 3.84 -0.34
CA CYS A 10 -10.50 4.70 -0.47
C CYS A 10 -9.40 4.06 -1.33
N PRO A 11 -8.59 4.86 -2.06
CA PRO A 11 -7.49 4.34 -2.87
C PRO A 11 -6.35 3.77 -2.03
N CYS A 12 -6.16 4.28 -0.81
CA CYS A 12 -5.17 3.84 0.17
C CYS A 12 -5.80 3.78 1.57
N GLY A 13 -5.31 2.88 2.43
CA GLY A 13 -5.82 2.70 3.80
C GLY A 13 -5.43 3.80 4.79
N PHE A 14 -4.53 4.71 4.42
CA PHE A 14 -3.93 5.66 5.37
C PHE A 14 -4.46 7.09 5.28
N LEU A 15 -4.72 7.64 4.09
CA LEU A 15 -4.74 9.11 3.97
C LEU A 15 -5.67 9.71 2.91
N ASP A 16 -6.60 8.96 2.34
CA ASP A 16 -7.46 9.51 1.28
C ASP A 16 -8.95 9.28 1.54
N GLN A 17 -9.58 10.30 2.13
CA GLN A 17 -11.03 10.36 2.36
C GLN A 17 -11.77 11.14 1.26
N SER A 18 -11.09 11.50 0.15
CA SER A 18 -11.70 12.31 -0.92
C SER A 18 -12.61 11.54 -1.87
N THR A 19 -12.70 10.21 -1.68
CA THR A 19 -13.57 9.34 -2.48
C THR A 19 -15.02 9.52 -2.09
N THR A 20 -15.91 9.55 -3.09
CA THR A 20 -17.36 9.46 -2.89
C THR A 20 -17.88 8.06 -3.18
N GLU A 21 -16.99 7.11 -3.49
CA GLU A 21 -17.37 5.73 -3.82
C GLU A 21 -17.75 4.95 -2.56
N ASN A 22 -18.93 4.32 -2.55
CA ASN A 22 -19.43 3.55 -1.40
C ASN A 22 -19.93 2.17 -1.83
N VAL A 23 -19.53 1.13 -1.09
CA VAL A 23 -19.94 -0.28 -1.37
C VAL A 23 -21.43 -0.54 -1.18
N ARG A 24 -22.16 0.35 -0.50
CA ARG A 24 -23.61 0.26 -0.36
C ARG A 24 -24.37 0.66 -1.62
N GLU A 25 -23.71 1.39 -2.53
CA GLU A 25 -24.33 1.95 -3.73
C GLU A 25 -23.86 1.26 -5.02
N LYS A 26 -22.62 0.79 -5.05
CA LYS A 26 -21.99 0.20 -6.22
C LYS A 26 -21.23 -1.08 -5.85
N SER A 27 -21.13 -2.00 -6.80
CA SER A 27 -20.24 -3.15 -6.68
C SER A 27 -18.77 -2.73 -6.66
N LEU A 28 -17.91 -3.54 -6.06
CA LEU A 28 -16.45 -3.28 -6.08
C LEU A 28 -15.88 -3.19 -7.49
N ARG A 29 -16.47 -3.92 -8.45
CA ARG A 29 -16.06 -3.86 -9.85
C ARG A 29 -16.38 -2.48 -10.44
N GLU A 30 -17.58 -1.98 -10.23
CA GLU A 30 -17.99 -0.64 -10.69
C GLU A 30 -17.16 0.45 -10.05
N ILE A 31 -16.87 0.35 -8.74
CA ILE A 31 -16.02 1.30 -8.03
C ILE A 31 -14.59 1.27 -8.59
N TRP A 32 -14.01 0.07 -8.75
CA TRP A 32 -12.64 -0.08 -9.20
C TRP A 32 -12.44 0.39 -10.65
N PHE A 33 -13.36 0.07 -11.54
CA PHE A 33 -13.30 0.51 -12.94
C PHE A 33 -14.00 1.86 -13.18
N GLY A 34 -14.52 2.49 -12.14
CA GLY A 34 -15.14 3.80 -12.16
C GLY A 34 -14.14 4.94 -12.29
N GLU A 35 -14.66 6.14 -12.52
CA GLU A 35 -13.88 7.32 -12.87
C GLU A 35 -12.83 7.69 -11.82
N TYR A 36 -13.20 7.63 -10.53
CA TYR A 36 -12.31 7.98 -9.44
C TYR A 36 -11.05 7.09 -9.44
N PHE A 37 -11.23 5.77 -9.44
CA PHE A 37 -10.13 4.81 -9.38
C PHE A 37 -9.34 4.74 -10.68
N GLU A 38 -9.98 4.95 -11.82
CA GLU A 38 -9.28 5.08 -13.11
C GLU A 38 -8.35 6.30 -13.13
N LYS A 39 -8.83 7.46 -12.66
CA LYS A 39 -8.00 8.66 -12.50
C LYS A 39 -6.81 8.40 -11.56
N ARG A 40 -7.05 7.74 -10.42
CA ARG A 40 -5.98 7.38 -9.48
C ARG A 40 -4.94 6.46 -10.10
N ARG A 41 -5.34 5.43 -10.86
CA ARG A 41 -4.40 4.54 -11.58
C ARG A 41 -3.55 5.32 -12.59
N LYS A 42 -4.16 6.20 -13.38
CA LYS A 42 -3.43 7.06 -14.34
C LYS A 42 -2.43 7.98 -13.64
N GLN A 43 -2.79 8.54 -12.49
CA GLN A 43 -1.89 9.37 -11.67
C GLN A 43 -0.68 8.58 -11.17
N LEU A 44 -0.89 7.34 -10.72
CA LEU A 44 0.19 6.44 -10.29
C LEU A 44 1.15 6.13 -11.44
N LEU A 45 0.63 5.74 -12.60
CA LEU A 45 1.44 5.39 -13.79
C LEU A 45 2.22 6.58 -14.34
N SER A 46 1.62 7.77 -14.33
CA SER A 46 2.25 9.01 -14.79
C SER A 46 3.17 9.69 -13.76
N LYS A 47 3.33 9.09 -12.57
CA LYS A 47 4.06 9.69 -11.42
C LYS A 47 3.50 11.06 -10.97
N SER A 48 2.27 11.39 -11.37
CA SER A 48 1.56 12.62 -11.01
C SER A 48 0.70 12.39 -9.76
N MET A 49 1.37 12.00 -8.67
CA MET A 49 0.68 11.69 -7.41
C MET A 49 0.31 12.96 -6.63
N PRO A 50 -0.74 12.92 -5.79
CA PRO A 50 -0.98 13.96 -4.79
C PRO A 50 0.21 14.15 -3.86
N ASP A 51 0.39 15.35 -3.32
CA ASP A 51 1.56 15.68 -2.49
C ASP A 51 1.67 14.81 -1.23
N TYR A 52 0.54 14.42 -0.63
CA TYR A 52 0.55 13.49 0.50
C TYR A 52 1.07 12.11 0.10
N CYS A 53 0.74 11.62 -1.09
CA CYS A 53 1.27 10.35 -1.61
C CYS A 53 2.76 10.45 -1.93
N LYS A 54 3.25 11.59 -2.44
CA LYS A 54 4.69 11.80 -2.71
C LYS A 54 5.54 11.73 -1.44
N LYS A 55 4.98 12.17 -0.32
CA LYS A 55 5.62 12.16 1.00
C LYS A 55 5.26 10.92 1.82
N CYS A 56 4.39 10.06 1.28
CA CYS A 56 3.88 8.92 2.01
C CYS A 56 4.95 7.85 2.13
N CYS A 57 5.06 7.28 3.32
CA CYS A 57 6.01 6.24 3.66
C CYS A 57 5.60 4.85 3.13
N VAL A 58 4.94 4.75 1.97
CA VAL A 58 4.64 3.45 1.32
C VAL A 58 5.93 2.66 1.09
N THR A 59 7.04 3.36 0.85
CA THR A 59 8.38 2.78 0.81
C THR A 59 8.77 2.04 2.09
N LEU A 60 8.17 2.34 3.27
CA LEU A 60 8.41 1.56 4.49
C LEU A 60 7.98 0.11 4.35
N VAL A 61 6.92 -0.21 3.59
CA VAL A 61 6.55 -1.63 3.39
C VAL A 61 7.65 -2.36 2.63
N GLN A 62 8.19 -1.73 1.59
CA GLN A 62 9.30 -2.28 0.81
C GLN A 62 10.61 -2.31 1.61
N TYR A 63 10.95 -1.23 2.33
CA TYR A 63 12.13 -1.19 3.18
C TYR A 63 12.05 -2.15 4.37
N ASN A 64 10.87 -2.33 4.97
CA ASN A 64 10.68 -3.31 6.05
C ASN A 64 10.88 -4.74 5.54
N GLN A 65 10.48 -5.03 4.30
CA GLN A 65 10.74 -6.32 3.67
C GLN A 65 12.25 -6.54 3.50
N LEU A 66 12.97 -5.56 2.94
CA LEU A 66 14.42 -5.62 2.79
C LEU A 66 15.13 -5.78 4.15
N ILE A 67 14.72 -5.02 5.17
CA ILE A 67 15.28 -5.12 6.52
C ILE A 67 15.07 -6.52 7.09
N ARG A 68 13.89 -7.13 6.91
CA ARG A 68 13.63 -8.50 7.38
C ARG A 68 14.54 -9.52 6.69
N GLU A 69 14.71 -9.40 5.38
CA GLU A 69 15.60 -10.29 4.61
C GLU A 69 17.06 -10.18 5.09
N GLU A 70 17.54 -8.96 5.34
CA GLU A 70 18.89 -8.74 5.88
C GLU A 70 19.05 -9.25 7.32
N LEU A 71 18.03 -9.10 8.16
CA LEU A 71 18.02 -9.65 9.51
C LEU A 71 18.04 -11.19 9.52
N GLU A 72 17.27 -11.82 8.63
CA GLU A 72 17.26 -13.28 8.48
C GLU A 72 18.65 -13.82 8.10
N LYS A 73 19.31 -13.18 7.13
CA LYS A 73 20.69 -13.52 6.74
C LYS A 73 21.66 -13.40 7.93
N ALA A 74 21.62 -12.26 8.64
CA ALA A 74 22.48 -12.02 9.79
C ALA A 74 22.25 -13.03 10.92
N ILE A 75 21.01 -13.44 11.16
CA ILE A 75 20.67 -14.48 12.15
C ILE A 75 21.25 -15.84 11.72
N ILE A 76 21.08 -16.24 10.47
CA ILE A 76 21.59 -17.52 9.94
C ILE A 76 23.12 -17.58 10.05
N GLU A 77 23.81 -16.51 9.63
CA GLU A 77 25.27 -16.42 9.74
C GLU A 77 25.75 -16.55 11.18
N LYS A 78 25.08 -15.86 12.11
CA LYS A 78 25.41 -15.92 13.53
C LYS A 78 25.19 -17.32 14.13
N VAL A 79 24.15 -18.03 13.69
CA VAL A 79 23.89 -19.43 14.12
C VAL A 79 24.98 -20.37 13.62
N LYS A 80 25.40 -20.26 12.35
CA LYS A 80 26.49 -21.09 11.79
C LYS A 80 27.79 -20.94 12.59
N ILE A 81 28.16 -19.70 12.92
CA ILE A 81 29.35 -19.40 13.73
C ILE A 81 29.28 -20.06 15.11
N ILE A 82 28.10 -20.11 15.73
CA ILE A 82 27.91 -20.72 17.06
C ILE A 82 27.93 -22.25 17.00
N THR A 83 27.45 -22.85 15.91
CA THR A 83 27.38 -24.32 15.76
C THR A 83 28.68 -24.97 15.26
N GLU A 84 29.62 -24.18 14.74
CA GLU A 84 30.94 -24.63 14.27
C GLU A 84 32.05 -24.51 15.34
N ILE A 85 31.69 -24.14 16.58
CA ILE A 85 32.55 -24.10 17.78
C ILE A 85 32.08 -25.19 18.75
#